data_AF-A0A090TV07-F1
#
_entry.id   AF-A0A090TV07-F1
#
_cell.length_a   1.000
_cell.length_b   1.000
_cell.length_c   1.000
_cell.angle_alpha   90.00
_cell.angle_beta   90.00
_cell.angle_gamma   90.00
#
_symmetry.space_group_name_H-M   'P 1'
#
loop_
_entity.id
_entity.type
_entity.pdbx_description
1 polymer ?
#
loop_
_entity_poly.entity_id
_entity_poly.type
_entity_poly.pdbx_seq_one_letter_code
_entity_poly.pdbx_strand_id
1 'polypeptide(L)' 'MKIFIGNNPPETHIVQQQLASEGIRCEVRGEGVFGLRGEVPFDESSLPYVWLFDIEQSMMQKPLSSSGS' A
#
# COMPACT_ATOMS: atom_id res chain seq x y z
N MET A 1 -2.67 -5.74 -6.46
CA MET A 1 -1.24 -6.10 -6.33
C MET A 1 -0.63 -5.40 -5.13
N LYS A 2 0.48 -5.89 -4.59
CA LYS A 2 1.20 -5.23 -3.50
C LYS A 2 2.01 -4.06 -4.05
N ILE A 3 1.70 -2.84 -3.61
CA ILE A 3 2.34 -1.61 -4.11
C ILE A 3 3.26 -0.95 -3.07
N PHE A 4 3.04 -1.22 -1.79
CA PHE A 4 3.80 -0.63 -0.68
C PHE A 4 3.79 -1.57 0.52
N ILE A 5 4.91 -1.64 1.26
CA ILE A 5 5.06 -2.43 2.48
C ILE A 5 5.54 -1.49 3.57
N GLY A 6 4.84 -1.49 4.71
CA GLY A 6 5.23 -0.74 5.88
C GLY A 6 5.83 -1.66 6.95
N ASN A 7 6.70 -1.11 7.78
CA ASN A 7 7.15 -1.72 9.02
C ASN A 7 6.06 -1.64 10.12
N ASN A 8 5.15 -0.68 10.02
CA ASN A 8 4.09 -0.48 11.01
C ASN A 8 2.72 -0.19 10.36
N PRO A 9 1.62 -0.70 10.95
CA PRO A 9 0.27 -0.46 10.44
C PRO A 9 -0.07 1.04 10.22
N PRO A 10 0.25 1.99 11.13
CA PRO A 10 -0.08 3.39 10.90
C PRO A 10 0.55 3.96 9.62
N GLU A 11 1.77 3.58 9.27
CA GLU A 11 2.43 4.07 8.05
C GLU A 11 1.68 3.58 6.80
N THR A 12 1.22 2.33 6.82
CA THR A 12 0.51 1.71 5.70
C THR A 12 -0.85 2.38 5.50
N HIS A 13 -1.51 2.73 6.61
CA HIS A 13 -2.74 3.52 6.60
C HIS A 13 -2.53 4.94 6.05
N ILE A 14 -1.41 5.61 6.38
CA ILE A 14 -1.11 6.94 5.82
C ILE A 14 -1.06 6.88 4.28
N VAL A 15 -0.34 5.90 3.73
CA VAL A 15 -0.24 5.71 2.27
C VAL A 15 -1.60 5.36 1.66
N GLN A 16 -2.37 4.47 2.30
CA GLN A 16 -3.72 4.10 1.86
C GLN A 16 -4.64 5.32 1.79
N GLN A 17 -4.61 6.21 2.80
CA GLN A 17 -5.41 7.44 2.84
C GLN A 17 -5.00 8.41 1.73
N GLN A 18 -3.69 8.56 1.48
CA GLN A 18 -3.19 9.44 0.43
C GLN A 18 -3.62 8.97 -0.95
N LEU A 19 -3.51 7.67 -1.22
CA LEU A 19 -4.01 7.06 -2.46
C LEU A 19 -5.53 7.22 -2.58
N ALA A 20 -6.28 7.00 -1.49
CA ALA A 20 -7.73 7.19 -1.48
C ALA A 20 -8.14 8.63 -1.83
N SER A 21 -7.35 9.64 -1.39
CA SER A 21 -7.57 11.05 -1.75
C SER A 21 -7.40 11.31 -3.25
N GLU A 22 -6.55 10.55 -3.94
CA GLU A 22 -6.36 10.61 -5.39
C GLU A 22 -7.42 9.78 -6.15
N GLY A 23 -8.37 9.17 -5.44
CA GLY A 23 -9.40 8.29 -6.02
C GLY A 23 -8.89 6.87 -6.31
N ILE A 24 -7.83 6.42 -5.62
CA ILE A 24 -7.22 5.12 -5.82
C ILE A 24 -7.79 4.10 -4.84
N ARG A 25 -8.36 3.00 -5.36
CA ARG A 25 -8.93 1.92 -4.53
C ARG A 25 -7.85 0.98 -4.02
N CYS A 26 -7.54 1.09 -2.72
CA CYS A 26 -6.60 0.22 -2.03
C CYS A 26 -7.04 -0.12 -0.60
N GLU A 27 -6.54 -1.25 -0.07
CA GLU A 27 -6.76 -1.73 1.31
C GLU A 27 -5.42 -2.08 1.99
N VAL A 28 -5.38 -2.02 3.32
CA VAL A 28 -4.24 -2.49 4.12
C VAL A 28 -4.48 -3.95 4.52
N ARG A 29 -3.52 -4.82 4.25
CA ARG A 29 -3.53 -6.24 4.65
C ARG A 29 -2.32 -6.55 5.52
N GLY A 30 -2.42 -7.59 6.36
CA GLY A 30 -1.32 -8.02 7.23
C GLY A 30 -1.25 -7.31 8.59
N GLU A 31 -2.13 -6.35 8.88
CA GLU A 31 -2.17 -5.62 10.15
C GLU A 31 -2.56 -6.48 11.37
N GLY A 32 -3.39 -7.51 11.17
CA GLY A 32 -3.89 -8.37 12.26
C GLY A 32 -2.87 -9.37 12.81
N VAL A 33 -1.80 -9.67 12.07
CA VAL A 33 -0.78 -10.66 12.47
C VAL A 33 0.13 -10.11 13.58
N PHE A 34 0.22 -8.78 13.72
CA PHE A 34 1.04 -8.11 14.73
C PHE A 34 0.62 -8.43 16.18
N GLY A 35 -0.65 -8.77 16.42
CA GLY A 35 -1.19 -9.05 17.76
C GLY A 35 -0.79 -10.41 18.34
N LEU A 36 -0.35 -11.36 17.51
CA LEU A 36 0.02 -12.72 17.90
C LEU A 36 1.54 -12.85 18.10
N ARG A 37 2.15 -11.88 18.82
CA ARG A 37 3.57 -11.93 19.21
C ARG A 37 3.80 -13.05 20.23
N GLY A 38 4.12 -14.25 19.77
CA GLY A 38 4.34 -15.41 20.64
C GLY A 38 5.57 -16.26 20.31
N GLU A 39 5.67 -16.81 19.10
CA GLU A 39 6.43 -18.07 18.97
C GLU A 39 7.19 -18.35 17.65
N VAL A 40 7.18 -17.46 16.63
CA VAL A 40 7.77 -17.78 15.31
C VAL A 40 8.67 -16.65 14.77
N PRO A 41 9.81 -16.94 14.11
CA PRO A 41 10.63 -15.92 13.44
C PRO A 41 9.80 -15.13 12.43
N PHE A 42 9.82 -13.81 12.60
CA PHE A 42 9.05 -12.86 11.79
C PHE A 42 9.79 -12.61 10.47
N ASP A 43 9.45 -13.38 9.44
CA ASP A 43 9.84 -13.04 8.07
C ASP A 43 8.99 -11.87 7.54
N GLU A 44 9.56 -11.11 6.61
CA GLU A 44 9.01 -9.91 5.95
C GLU A 44 7.60 -10.10 5.35
N SER A 45 7.17 -11.36 5.23
CA SER A 45 5.84 -11.77 4.78
C SER A 45 4.70 -11.36 5.72
N SER A 46 4.98 -11.16 7.02
CA SER A 46 3.97 -10.74 8.01
C SER A 46 3.85 -9.23 8.19
N LEU A 47 4.62 -8.43 7.45
CA LEU A 47 4.53 -6.97 7.53
C LEU A 47 3.22 -6.45 6.91
N PRO A 48 2.64 -5.37 7.44
CA PRO A 48 1.48 -4.74 6.82
C PRO A 48 1.84 -4.15 5.45
N TYR A 49 0.96 -4.32 4.48
CA TYR A 49 1.18 -3.82 3.12
C TYR A 49 -0.11 -3.26 2.50
N VAL A 50 0.05 -2.32 1.57
CA VAL A 50 -1.05 -1.77 0.77
C VAL A 50 -1.28 -2.66 -0.45
N TRP A 51 -2.51 -3.14 -0.58
CA TRP A 51 -2.98 -3.91 -1.72
C TRP A 51 -3.88 -3.04 -2.60
N LEU A 52 -3.46 -2.87 -3.86
CA LEU A 52 -4.22 -2.16 -4.87
C LEU A 52 -5.24 -3.10 -5.52
N PHE A 53 -6.52 -2.71 -5.53
CA PHE A 53 -7.57 -3.50 -6.19
C PHE A 53 -7.59 -3.30 -7.69
N ASP A 54 -7.38 -2.06 -8.13
CA ASP A 54 -7.52 -1.66 -9.53
C ASP A 54 -6.15 -1.45 -10.17
N ILE A 55 -5.80 -2.32 -11.11
CA ILE A 55 -4.49 -2.33 -11.77
C ILE A 55 -4.39 -1.21 -12.82
N GLU A 56 -5.50 -0.68 -13.32
CA GLU A 56 -5.48 0.31 -14.41
C GLU A 56 -4.84 1.64 -13.97
N GLN A 57 -4.85 1.97 -12.68
CA GLN A 57 -4.20 3.17 -12.16
C GLN A 57 -2.67 3.04 -12.02
N SER A 58 -2.12 1.83 -11.96
CA SER A 58 -0.68 1.60 -11.83
C SER A 58 0.11 2.06 -13.06
N MET A 59 -0.52 2.20 -14.23
CA MET A 59 0.14 2.57 -15.48
C MET A 59 0.02 4.06 -15.84
N MET A 60 -0.70 4.86 -15.06
CA MET A 60 -0.99 6.26 -15.40
C MET A 60 -0.12 7.31 -14.70
N GLN A 61 1.05 6.92 -14.17
CA GLN A 61 2.16 7.89 -13.99
C GLN A 61 2.80 8.18 -15.35
N LYS A 62 2.02 8.73 -16.28
CA LYS A 62 2.58 9.46 -17.41
C LYS A 62 3.19 10.73 -16.80
N PRO A 63 4.50 11.01 -16.96
CA PRO A 63 5.00 12.32 -16.57
C PRO A 63 4.14 13.34 -17.30
N LEU A 64 3.64 14.32 -16.55
CA LEU A 64 3.02 15.52 -17.08
C LEU A 64 4.07 16.19 -18.00
N SER A 65 4.13 15.73 -19.24
CA SER A 65 4.80 16.43 -20.31
C SER A 65 3.82 17.53 -20.70
N SER A 66 3.85 18.63 -19.94
CA SER A 66 3.37 19.92 -20.41
C SER A 66 4.20 20.30 -21.63
N SER A 67 3.74 19.85 -22.79
CA SER A 67 4.06 20.46 -24.06
C SER A 67 2.75 20.51 -24.85
N GLY A 68 2.00 21.57 -24.59
CA GLY A 68 0.86 22.00 -25.39
C GLY A 68 1.11 23.47 -25.70
N SER A 69 1.46 23.71 -26.96
CA SER A 69 1.81 24.99 -27.59
C SER A 69 0.68 26.02 -27.56
#